data_AF-A0A0M2Q1M5-F1
#
_entry.id   AF-A0A0M2Q1M5-F1
#
_cell.length_a   1.000
_cell.length_b   1.000
_cell.length_c   1.000
_cell.angle_alpha   90.00
_cell.angle_beta   90.00
_cell.angle_gamma   90.00
#
_symmetry.space_group_name_H-M   'P 1'
#
loop_
_entity.id
_entity.type
_entity.pdbx_description
1 polymer ?
#
loop_
_entity_poly.entity_id
_entity_poly.type
_entity_poly.pdbx_seq_one_letter_code
_entity_poly.pdbx_strand_id
1 'polypeptide(L)'
;MPNPTEGDRPAVTSSQPTPSPVTPGIAADVAPDPAPRSVGQPYTTITIQPFAVSADPLKEPSLPKVKQANISQHRHSSNPSFAMGLLQDIALVVQQWQLELEEVHGQIQAIYMEGPIVDGWLEADTTAEGDVQRYRLCGLNQNGQVWSRPCAPDQLPGLSVAIARYQTLRQTMAHKHRLEVRLKQLGETLAVLRSRL
;
A
#
# COMPACT_ATOMS: atom_id res chain seq x y z
N MET A 1 10.29 15.77 57.96
CA MET A 1 10.20 17.21 58.29
C MET A 1 11.40 17.87 57.62
N PRO A 2 11.25 18.52 56.44
CA PRO A 2 10.44 19.73 56.23
C PRO A 2 9.49 19.68 54.99
N ASN A 3 8.82 20.82 54.75
CA ASN A 3 7.57 21.16 54.05
C ASN A 3 7.61 21.21 52.48
N PRO A 4 6.46 21.46 51.79
CA PRO A 4 6.18 21.11 50.40
C PRO A 4 6.26 22.30 49.42
N THR A 5 6.19 21.99 48.13
CA THR A 5 5.90 22.98 47.08
C THR A 5 4.88 22.41 46.10
N GLU A 6 3.81 23.19 45.90
CA GLU A 6 2.90 23.25 44.74
C GLU A 6 3.61 22.90 43.42
N GLY A 7 3.02 22.25 42.43
CA GLY A 7 1.68 22.46 41.90
C GLY A 7 1.83 22.65 40.38
N ASP A 8 0.78 22.27 39.67
CA ASP A 8 0.44 22.63 38.30
C ASP A 8 0.76 21.69 37.11
N ARG A 9 -0.25 21.64 36.26
CA ARG A 9 -0.56 20.73 35.15
C ARG A 9 0.16 21.21 33.88
N PRO A 10 0.36 20.33 32.88
CA PRO A 10 0.80 20.77 31.57
C PRO A 10 -0.38 21.35 30.78
N ALA A 11 -0.26 22.62 30.39
CA ALA A 11 -1.10 23.28 29.40
C ALA A 11 -0.49 23.14 28.00
N VAL A 12 -1.34 22.71 27.07
CA VAL A 12 -1.17 22.70 25.62
C VAL A 12 -0.93 24.11 25.10
N THR A 13 0.03 24.33 24.18
CA THR A 13 -0.10 25.37 23.13
C THR A 13 0.76 25.03 21.92
N SER A 14 0.09 25.12 20.78
CA SER A 14 0.51 24.93 19.39
C SER A 14 1.42 26.07 18.90
N SER A 15 2.35 25.79 17.97
CA SER A 15 2.98 26.82 17.14
C SER A 15 3.45 26.25 15.80
N GLN A 16 2.67 26.58 14.77
CA GLN A 16 2.94 26.50 13.33
C GLN A 16 3.89 27.64 12.90
N PRO A 17 4.57 27.52 11.75
CA PRO A 17 4.82 28.69 10.90
C PRO A 17 4.31 28.53 9.46
N THR A 18 3.71 29.62 8.97
CA THR A 18 3.05 29.86 7.68
C THR A 18 4.04 30.49 6.67
N PRO A 19 3.87 30.32 5.34
CA PRO A 19 4.69 30.98 4.31
C PRO A 19 4.08 32.28 3.76
N SER A 20 4.91 33.20 3.25
CA SER A 20 4.58 34.39 2.41
C SER A 20 5.89 35.06 1.91
N PRO A 21 5.94 35.96 0.89
CA PRO A 21 4.96 36.46 -0.08
C PRO A 21 5.47 36.45 -1.57
N VAL A 22 4.83 37.23 -2.45
CA VAL A 22 4.77 37.20 -3.94
C VAL A 22 5.53 38.32 -4.69
N THR A 23 5.79 38.08 -6.01
CA THR A 23 6.02 38.98 -7.20
C THR A 23 7.34 39.76 -7.33
N PRO A 24 7.88 40.11 -8.54
CA PRO A 24 7.33 40.97 -9.64
C PRO A 24 7.48 40.32 -11.06
N GLY A 25 7.02 40.79 -12.24
CA GLY A 25 6.53 42.07 -12.74
C GLY A 25 7.28 42.52 -14.02
N ILE A 26 6.57 42.55 -15.17
CA ILE A 26 6.66 43.53 -16.30
C ILE A 26 7.66 43.31 -17.49
N ALA A 27 7.04 43.06 -18.65
CA ALA A 27 7.20 43.54 -20.06
C ALA A 27 8.49 44.18 -20.64
N ALA A 28 8.82 43.76 -21.87
CA ALA A 28 9.06 44.57 -23.11
C ALA A 28 9.58 43.62 -24.22
N ASP A 29 8.81 43.30 -25.27
CA ASP A 29 8.79 43.95 -26.60
C ASP A 29 10.17 44.31 -27.18
N VAL A 30 10.52 43.69 -28.33
CA VAL A 30 11.24 44.27 -29.48
C VAL A 30 11.36 43.19 -30.58
N ALA A 31 10.60 43.38 -31.66
CA ALA A 31 10.88 42.86 -33.01
C ALA A 31 11.88 43.83 -33.72
N PRO A 32 12.54 43.53 -34.88
CA PRO A 32 12.06 42.72 -36.02
C PRO A 32 13.09 41.87 -36.82
N ASP A 33 12.54 41.01 -37.71
CA ASP A 33 12.94 40.43 -39.04
C ASP A 33 14.44 40.30 -39.47
N PRO A 34 14.87 39.37 -40.38
CA PRO A 34 14.07 38.75 -41.45
C PRO A 34 14.29 37.27 -41.81
N ALA A 35 13.34 36.75 -42.60
CA ALA A 35 13.32 35.42 -43.22
C ALA A 35 14.54 35.12 -44.11
N PRO A 36 14.81 33.83 -44.44
CA PRO A 36 14.29 33.34 -45.72
C PRO A 36 13.86 31.86 -45.74
N ARG A 37 13.20 31.55 -46.86
CA ARG A 37 12.53 30.33 -47.31
C ARG A 37 13.52 29.22 -47.71
N SER A 38 13.17 27.94 -47.51
CA SER A 38 13.45 26.78 -48.41
C SER A 38 12.76 25.52 -47.84
N VAL A 39 11.64 25.04 -48.38
CA VAL A 39 11.48 23.99 -49.43
C VAL A 39 12.08 22.62 -49.06
N GLY A 40 11.23 21.60 -48.85
CA GLY A 40 11.57 20.16 -48.84
C GLY A 40 10.63 19.24 -48.01
N GLN A 41 9.69 18.56 -48.68
CA GLN A 41 8.65 17.59 -48.20
C GLN A 41 9.22 16.24 -47.65
N PRO A 42 8.45 15.17 -47.26
CA PRO A 42 6.98 14.97 -47.24
C PRO A 42 6.39 14.26 -46.00
N TYR A 43 5.18 14.65 -45.59
CA TYR A 43 4.16 13.70 -45.14
C TYR A 43 2.85 14.04 -45.86
N THR A 44 2.24 13.03 -46.47
CA THR A 44 1.04 13.18 -47.29
C THR A 44 -0.17 13.44 -46.39
N THR A 45 -0.63 14.69 -46.34
CA THR A 45 -1.97 15.02 -45.83
C THR A 45 -3.00 14.63 -46.88
N ILE A 46 -3.84 13.65 -46.56
CA ILE A 46 -5.00 13.28 -47.38
C ILE A 46 -6.05 14.38 -47.21
N THR A 47 -6.27 15.17 -48.27
CA THR A 47 -7.36 16.14 -48.34
C THR A 47 -8.53 15.50 -49.08
N ILE A 48 -9.66 15.34 -48.40
CA ILE A 48 -10.92 14.86 -49.00
C ILE A 48 -11.70 16.10 -49.46
N GLN A 49 -12.07 16.15 -50.74
CA GLN A 49 -12.96 17.19 -51.24
C GLN A 49 -14.42 16.88 -50.84
N PRO A 50 -15.14 17.83 -50.23
CA PRO A 50 -16.58 17.69 -50.03
C PRO A 50 -17.32 17.89 -51.37
N PHE A 51 -18.41 17.14 -51.55
CA PHE A 51 -19.26 17.24 -52.72
C PHE A 51 -20.13 18.52 -52.68
N ALA A 52 -20.36 19.12 -53.84
CA ALA A 52 -21.25 20.26 -53.98
C ALA A 52 -22.72 19.81 -53.96
N VAL A 53 -23.53 20.45 -53.12
CA VAL A 53 -24.98 20.23 -53.02
C VAL A 53 -25.69 21.13 -54.02
N SER A 54 -26.44 20.54 -54.95
CA SER A 54 -27.37 21.28 -55.83
C SER A 54 -28.55 21.82 -55.02
N ALA A 55 -28.87 23.09 -55.20
CA ALA A 55 -30.00 23.76 -54.58
C ALA A 55 -31.29 23.48 -55.36
N ASP A 56 -32.01 22.42 -54.98
CA ASP A 56 -33.40 22.20 -55.39
C ASP A 56 -34.36 22.72 -54.30
N PRO A 57 -35.27 23.66 -54.63
CA PRO A 57 -36.21 24.22 -53.67
C PRO A 57 -37.45 23.32 -53.59
N LEU A 58 -37.49 22.37 -52.64
CA LEU A 58 -38.72 21.88 -51.99
C LEU A 58 -38.39 20.77 -50.96
N LYS A 59 -38.82 21.02 -49.72
CA LYS A 59 -38.88 20.10 -48.57
C LYS A 59 -37.58 19.87 -47.79
N GLU A 60 -37.16 20.88 -47.03
CA GLU A 60 -36.32 20.63 -45.85
C GLU A 60 -37.06 19.67 -44.89
N PRO A 61 -36.48 18.51 -44.53
CA PRO A 61 -37.04 17.69 -43.46
C PRO A 61 -36.94 18.51 -42.18
N SER A 62 -38.09 18.87 -41.61
CA SER A 62 -38.14 19.66 -40.39
C SER A 62 -37.38 18.92 -39.29
N LEU A 63 -36.28 19.54 -38.82
CA LEU A 63 -35.52 19.00 -37.70
C LEU A 63 -36.47 18.83 -36.51
N PRO A 64 -36.35 17.71 -35.76
CA PRO A 64 -37.08 17.59 -34.51
C PRO A 64 -36.67 18.76 -33.62
N LYS A 65 -37.65 19.55 -33.20
CA LYS A 65 -37.45 20.65 -32.24
C LYS A 65 -36.86 20.05 -30.98
N VAL A 66 -35.54 20.18 -30.79
CA VAL A 66 -34.87 19.78 -29.57
C VAL A 66 -35.38 20.69 -28.47
N LYS A 67 -36.39 20.20 -27.73
CA LYS A 67 -36.77 20.79 -26.45
C LYS A 67 -35.54 20.64 -25.57
N GLN A 68 -34.99 21.74 -25.06
CA GLN A 68 -34.00 21.66 -24.00
C GLN A 68 -34.62 20.82 -22.88
N ALA A 69 -34.08 19.62 -22.67
CA ALA A 69 -34.49 18.82 -21.54
C ALA A 69 -34.23 19.69 -20.30
N ASN A 70 -35.25 19.85 -19.46
CA ASN A 70 -35.02 20.34 -18.11
C ASN A 70 -34.22 19.23 -17.43
N ILE A 71 -32.90 19.32 -17.50
CA ILE A 71 -31.99 18.43 -16.80
C ILE A 71 -32.17 18.81 -15.33
N SER A 72 -33.15 18.17 -14.69
CA SER A 72 -33.28 18.18 -13.26
C SER A 72 -31.94 17.72 -12.72
N GLN A 73 -31.24 18.63 -12.06
CA GLN A 73 -30.00 18.38 -11.35
C GLN A 73 -30.35 17.61 -10.07
N HIS A 74 -30.94 16.42 -10.26
CA HIS A 74 -31.29 15.49 -9.22
C HIS A 74 -29.96 14.95 -8.72
N ARG A 75 -29.46 15.58 -7.65
CA ARG A 75 -28.29 15.12 -6.91
C ARG A 75 -28.40 13.60 -6.79
N HIS A 76 -27.36 12.90 -7.21
CA HIS A 76 -27.21 11.49 -6.88
C HIS A 76 -27.08 11.42 -5.37
N SER A 77 -28.19 11.43 -4.63
CA SER A 77 -28.21 11.02 -3.25
C SER A 77 -27.67 9.60 -3.26
N SER A 78 -26.47 9.40 -2.70
CA SER A 78 -25.75 8.14 -2.68
C SER A 78 -26.73 6.98 -2.52
N ASN A 79 -26.73 6.04 -3.47
CA ASN A 79 -27.72 4.97 -3.48
C ASN A 79 -27.56 4.15 -2.19
N PRO A 80 -28.53 4.19 -1.26
CA PRO A 80 -28.37 3.57 0.04
C PRO A 80 -28.29 2.04 -0.06
N SER A 81 -28.92 1.44 -1.08
CA SER A 81 -28.87 -0.02 -1.26
C SER A 81 -27.47 -0.49 -1.66
N PHE A 82 -26.78 0.26 -2.51
CA PHE A 82 -25.39 -0.02 -2.87
C PHE A 82 -24.44 0.18 -1.69
N ALA A 83 -24.60 1.27 -0.93
CA ALA A 83 -23.76 1.53 0.24
C ALA A 83 -23.92 0.46 1.33
N MET A 84 -25.14 -0.01 1.58
CA MET A 84 -25.40 -1.13 2.49
C MET A 84 -24.75 -2.43 2.00
N GLY A 85 -24.85 -2.72 0.70
CA GLY A 85 -24.21 -3.90 0.10
C GLY A 85 -22.68 -3.86 0.26
N LEU A 86 -22.06 -2.70 0.02
CA LEU A 86 -20.63 -2.51 0.21
C LEU A 86 -20.22 -2.68 1.69
N LEU A 87 -20.99 -2.14 2.63
CA LEU A 87 -20.71 -2.30 4.06
C LEU A 87 -20.84 -3.75 4.52
N GLN A 88 -21.80 -4.51 3.99
CA GLN A 88 -21.93 -5.93 4.28
C GLN A 88 -20.77 -6.74 3.70
N ASP A 89 -20.33 -6.43 2.48
CA ASP A 89 -19.17 -7.07 1.87
C ASP A 89 -17.89 -6.80 2.68
N ILE A 90 -17.68 -5.53 3.07
CA ILE A 90 -16.58 -5.15 3.96
C ILE A 90 -16.69 -5.90 5.30
N ALA A 91 -17.88 -5.97 5.89
CA ALA A 91 -18.10 -6.67 7.16
C ALA A 91 -17.76 -8.16 7.05
N LEU A 92 -18.13 -8.81 5.94
CA LEU A 92 -17.81 -10.21 5.67
C LEU A 92 -16.29 -10.42 5.58
N VAL A 93 -15.59 -9.57 4.81
CA VAL A 93 -14.13 -9.65 4.67
C VAL A 93 -13.42 -9.41 6.00
N VAL A 94 -13.88 -8.44 6.79
CA VAL A 94 -13.35 -8.18 8.15
C VAL A 94 -13.57 -9.37 9.05
N GLN A 95 -14.78 -9.95 9.05
CA GLN A 95 -15.08 -11.13 9.85
C GLN A 95 -14.16 -12.30 9.49
N GLN A 96 -13.90 -12.51 8.20
CA GLN A 96 -12.98 -13.54 7.75
C GLN A 96 -11.54 -13.30 8.26
N TRP A 97 -11.02 -12.08 8.17
CA TRP A 97 -9.68 -11.77 8.71
C TRP A 97 -9.60 -11.91 10.22
N GLN A 98 -10.67 -11.63 10.95
CA GLN A 98 -10.72 -11.84 12.39
C GLN A 98 -10.64 -13.32 12.74
N LEU A 99 -11.41 -14.17 12.06
CA LEU A 99 -11.35 -15.62 12.24
C LEU A 99 -9.96 -16.17 11.90
N GLU A 100 -9.39 -15.72 10.78
CA GLU A 100 -8.03 -16.08 10.36
C GLU A 100 -6.99 -15.63 11.40
N LEU A 101 -7.15 -14.43 11.99
CA LEU A 101 -6.27 -13.94 13.04
C LEU A 101 -6.33 -14.79 14.31
N GLU A 102 -7.53 -15.24 14.70
CA GLU A 102 -7.74 -16.13 15.84
C GLU A 102 -7.11 -17.51 15.59
N GLU A 103 -7.28 -18.06 14.39
CA GLU A 103 -6.66 -19.31 13.98
C GLU A 103 -5.13 -19.22 14.04
N VAL A 104 -4.56 -18.15 13.48
CA VAL A 104 -3.13 -17.88 13.49
C VAL A 104 -2.59 -17.72 14.90
N HIS A 105 -3.37 -17.10 15.79
CA HIS A 105 -3.02 -17.05 17.21
C HIS A 105 -2.96 -18.44 17.84
N GLY A 106 -3.95 -19.30 17.55
CA GLY A 106 -3.95 -20.70 17.98
C GLY A 106 -2.77 -21.50 17.43
N GLN A 107 -2.42 -21.32 16.15
CA GLN A 107 -1.25 -21.95 15.53
C GLN A 107 0.05 -21.54 16.22
N ILE A 108 0.20 -20.25 16.58
CA ILE A 108 1.36 -19.78 17.35
C ILE A 108 1.44 -20.51 18.69
N GLN A 109 0.33 -20.58 19.44
CA GLN A 109 0.29 -21.30 20.71
C GLN A 109 0.64 -22.79 20.54
N ALA A 110 0.13 -23.44 19.49
CA ALA A 110 0.44 -24.83 19.19
C ALA A 110 1.95 -25.05 18.99
N ILE A 111 2.62 -24.21 18.20
CA ILE A 111 4.08 -24.29 17.97
C ILE A 111 4.86 -24.20 19.28
N TYR A 112 4.44 -23.33 20.21
CA TYR A 112 5.07 -23.23 21.53
C TYR A 112 4.86 -24.48 22.40
N MET A 113 3.73 -25.18 22.24
CA MET A 113 3.45 -26.42 22.99
C MET A 113 4.20 -27.63 22.43
N GLU A 114 4.64 -27.61 21.17
CA GLU A 114 5.39 -28.71 20.56
C GLU A 114 6.82 -28.87 21.10
N GLY A 115 7.42 -27.82 21.67
CA GLY A 115 8.70 -27.88 22.37
C GLY A 115 9.69 -26.76 22.00
N PRO A 116 11.01 -27.00 22.15
CA PRO A 116 12.01 -25.94 22.04
C PRO A 116 12.08 -25.37 20.61
N ILE A 117 12.32 -24.07 20.55
CA ILE A 117 12.44 -23.29 19.32
C ILE A 117 13.84 -22.68 19.31
N VAL A 118 14.57 -22.84 18.21
CA VAL A 118 15.96 -22.38 18.08
C VAL A 118 16.10 -21.51 16.84
N ASP A 119 16.59 -20.29 17.03
CA ASP A 119 17.01 -19.41 15.93
C ASP A 119 18.47 -19.71 15.57
N GLY A 120 18.68 -20.27 14.38
CA GLY A 120 20.01 -20.61 13.88
C GLY A 120 19.98 -21.51 12.66
N TRP A 121 21.17 -21.90 12.22
CA TRP A 121 21.39 -22.85 11.14
C TRP A 121 22.44 -23.89 11.55
N LEU A 122 22.37 -25.07 10.95
CA LEU A 122 23.33 -26.14 11.18
C LEU A 122 24.41 -26.12 10.08
N GLU A 123 25.67 -26.18 10.49
CA GLU A 123 26.81 -26.32 9.60
C GLU A 123 27.48 -27.68 9.81
N ALA A 124 27.89 -28.30 8.71
CA ALA A 124 28.69 -29.52 8.70
C ALA A 124 30.13 -29.15 8.35
N ASP A 125 31.07 -29.42 9.25
CA ASP A 125 32.49 -29.43 8.94
C ASP A 125 32.80 -30.71 8.17
N THR A 126 33.02 -30.59 6.87
CA THR A 126 33.52 -31.68 6.04
C THR A 126 35.06 -31.71 6.07
N THR A 127 35.65 -32.90 6.13
CA THR A 127 37.07 -33.08 5.79
C THR A 127 37.26 -32.86 4.30
N ALA A 128 38.48 -32.53 3.87
CA ALA A 128 38.86 -32.41 2.45
C ALA A 128 38.48 -33.63 1.58
N GLU A 129 38.19 -34.78 2.20
CA GLU A 129 37.79 -36.04 1.58
C GLU A 129 36.26 -36.23 1.48
N GLY A 130 35.46 -35.23 1.88
CA GLY A 130 33.99 -35.23 1.74
C GLY A 130 33.22 -35.86 2.90
N ASP A 131 33.89 -36.37 3.92
CA ASP A 131 33.25 -36.93 5.12
C ASP A 131 32.88 -35.84 6.15
N VAL A 132 31.68 -35.93 6.74
CA VAL A 132 31.22 -34.97 7.75
C VAL A 132 31.79 -35.35 9.11
N GLN A 133 32.74 -34.56 9.59
CA GLN A 133 33.42 -34.84 10.85
C GLN A 133 32.70 -34.25 12.05
N ARG A 134 32.08 -33.08 11.89
CA ARG A 134 31.54 -32.31 13.02
C ARG A 134 30.34 -31.50 12.58
N TYR A 135 29.32 -31.42 13.42
CA TYR A 135 28.22 -30.50 13.26
C TYR A 135 28.37 -29.33 14.22
N ARG A 136 28.01 -28.12 13.77
CA ARG A 136 27.95 -26.93 14.61
C ARG A 136 26.61 -26.23 14.41
N LEU A 137 26.04 -25.75 15.49
CA LEU A 137 24.90 -24.83 15.46
C LEU A 137 25.44 -23.41 15.45
N CYS A 138 25.06 -22.65 14.42
CA CYS A 138 25.45 -21.27 14.23
C CYS A 138 24.22 -20.37 14.32
N GLY A 139 24.41 -19.14 14.78
CA GLY A 139 23.33 -18.15 14.89
C GLY A 139 23.87 -16.74 14.99
N LEU A 140 22.95 -15.77 14.96
CA LEU A 140 23.27 -14.37 15.17
C LEU A 140 22.86 -13.93 16.58
N ASN A 141 23.72 -13.17 17.24
CA ASN A 141 23.36 -12.47 18.47
C ASN A 141 22.61 -11.17 18.17
N GLN A 142 22.06 -10.53 19.20
CA GLN A 142 21.42 -9.22 19.11
C GLN A 142 22.34 -8.13 18.51
N ASN A 143 23.65 -8.30 18.64
CA ASN A 143 24.67 -7.39 18.12
C ASN A 143 25.05 -7.68 16.65
N GLY A 144 24.42 -8.67 16.00
CA GLY A 144 24.73 -9.09 14.64
C GLY A 144 26.02 -9.93 14.49
N GLN A 145 26.65 -10.30 15.60
CA GLN A 145 27.84 -11.18 15.58
C GLN A 145 27.43 -12.65 15.52
N VAL A 146 28.10 -13.41 14.64
CA VAL A 146 27.90 -14.86 14.52
C VAL A 146 28.48 -15.56 15.75
N TRP A 147 27.71 -16.46 16.34
CA TRP A 147 28.19 -17.43 17.33
C TRP A 147 28.07 -18.84 16.75
N SER A 148 28.97 -19.73 17.16
CA SER A 148 28.92 -21.14 16.81
C SER A 148 29.13 -22.01 18.05
N ARG A 149 28.41 -23.12 18.14
CA ARG A 149 28.56 -24.12 19.20
C ARG A 149 28.62 -25.52 18.59
N PRO A 150 29.60 -26.36 18.96
CA PRO A 150 29.63 -27.75 18.51
C PRO A 150 28.41 -28.50 19.04
N CYS A 151 27.82 -29.34 18.21
CA CYS A 151 26.71 -30.21 18.58
C CYS A 151 27.04 -31.67 18.26
N ALA A 152 26.63 -32.58 19.14
CA ALA A 152 26.78 -34.00 18.91
C ALA A 152 25.81 -34.45 17.79
N PRO A 153 26.16 -35.46 16.98
CA PRO A 153 25.29 -35.94 15.90
C PRO A 153 23.94 -36.48 16.41
N ASP A 154 23.89 -36.98 17.65
CA ASP A 154 22.66 -37.46 18.29
C ASP A 154 21.63 -36.33 18.55
N GLN A 155 22.09 -35.08 18.74
CA GLN A 155 21.23 -33.92 18.96
C GLN A 155 20.73 -33.28 17.66
N LEU A 156 21.30 -33.68 16.52
CA LEU A 156 21.03 -33.07 15.22
C LEU A 156 19.56 -33.17 14.79
N PRO A 157 18.86 -34.31 14.98
CA PRO A 157 17.43 -34.41 14.65
C PRO A 157 16.56 -33.50 15.52
N GLY A 158 16.90 -33.36 16.81
CA GLY A 158 16.19 -32.46 17.72
C GLY A 158 16.37 -30.99 17.33
N LEU A 159 17.62 -30.61 17.00
CA LEU A 159 17.94 -29.25 16.56
C LEU A 159 17.31 -28.90 15.21
N SER A 160 17.29 -29.82 14.24
CA SER A 160 16.69 -29.56 12.94
C SER A 160 15.18 -29.30 13.04
N VAL A 161 14.47 -30.07 13.88
CA VAL A 161 13.05 -29.83 14.17
C VAL A 161 12.85 -28.52 14.92
N ALA A 162 13.68 -28.21 15.92
CA ALA A 162 13.59 -26.94 16.64
C ALA A 162 13.82 -25.71 15.75
N ILE A 163 14.73 -25.81 14.77
CA ILE A 163 14.96 -24.78 13.75
C ILE A 163 13.78 -24.70 12.78
N ALA A 164 13.25 -25.83 12.32
CA ALA A 164 12.07 -25.85 11.46
C ALA A 164 10.87 -25.18 12.12
N ARG A 165 10.61 -25.46 13.40
CA ARG A 165 9.58 -24.79 14.21
C ARG A 165 9.79 -23.29 14.27
N TYR A 166 11.03 -22.84 14.42
CA TYR A 166 11.35 -21.42 14.40
C TYR A 166 10.99 -20.76 13.07
N GLN A 167 11.28 -21.43 11.95
CA GLN A 167 10.93 -20.94 10.62
C GLN A 167 9.41 -20.84 10.45
N THR A 168 8.67 -21.87 10.86
CA THR A 168 7.20 -21.85 10.85
C THR A 168 6.66 -20.72 11.71
N LEU A 169 7.17 -20.57 12.94
CA LEU A 169 6.76 -19.48 13.84
C LEU A 169 6.97 -18.11 13.20
N ARG A 170 8.13 -17.88 12.55
CA ARG A 170 8.40 -16.64 11.82
C ARG A 170 7.38 -16.40 10.71
N GLN A 171 7.04 -17.43 9.93
CA GLN A 171 6.05 -17.32 8.87
C GLN A 171 4.66 -16.99 9.43
N THR A 172 4.22 -17.69 10.47
CA THR A 172 2.93 -17.48 11.13
C THR A 172 2.84 -16.08 11.75
N MET A 173 3.91 -15.61 12.39
CA MET A 173 3.97 -14.25 12.96
C MET A 173 3.95 -13.16 11.88
N ALA A 174 4.63 -13.36 10.74
CA ALA A 174 4.57 -12.43 9.62
C ALA A 174 3.16 -12.35 9.02
N HIS A 175 2.49 -13.50 8.91
CA HIS A 175 1.12 -13.56 8.44
C HIS A 175 0.15 -12.87 9.41
N LYS A 176 0.27 -13.13 10.73
CA LYS A 176 -0.46 -12.41 11.79
C LYS A 176 -0.32 -10.90 11.63
N HIS A 177 0.93 -10.43 11.55
CA HIS A 177 1.23 -9.01 11.43
C HIS A 177 0.56 -8.39 10.21
N ARG A 178 0.56 -9.09 9.06
CA ARG A 178 -0.13 -8.63 7.86
C ARG A 178 -1.63 -8.45 8.06
N LEU A 179 -2.30 -9.39 8.73
CA LEU A 179 -3.74 -9.27 9.02
C LEU A 179 -4.04 -8.08 9.93
N GLU A 180 -3.25 -7.91 11.00
CA GLU A 180 -3.38 -6.76 11.91
C GLU A 180 -3.20 -5.42 11.18
N VAL A 181 -2.21 -5.33 10.30
CA VAL A 181 -1.95 -4.13 9.50
C VAL A 181 -3.13 -3.84 8.57
N ARG A 182 -3.64 -4.84 7.84
CA ARG A 182 -4.81 -4.66 6.95
C ARG A 182 -6.04 -4.20 7.71
N LEU A 183 -6.28 -4.77 8.88
CA LEU A 183 -7.42 -4.44 9.72
C LEU A 183 -7.34 -2.99 10.23
N LYS A 184 -6.16 -2.56 10.68
CA LYS A 184 -5.90 -1.17 11.09
C LYS A 184 -6.10 -0.20 9.94
N GLN A 185 -5.50 -0.48 8.77
CA GLN A 185 -5.62 0.36 7.58
C GLN A 185 -7.07 0.53 7.12
N LEU A 186 -7.87 -0.55 7.16
CA LEU A 186 -9.28 -0.49 6.81
C LEU A 186 -10.06 0.39 7.80
N GLY A 187 -9.80 0.24 9.10
CA GLY A 187 -10.39 1.07 10.15
C GLY A 187 -10.08 2.55 9.98
N GLU A 188 -8.83 2.89 9.68
CA GLU A 188 -8.39 4.26 9.37
C GLU A 188 -9.09 4.82 8.12
N THR A 189 -9.17 4.02 7.06
CA THR A 189 -9.82 4.42 5.81
C THR A 189 -11.31 4.69 6.02
N LEU A 190 -12.01 3.82 6.77
CA LEU A 190 -13.42 4.01 7.11
C LEU A 190 -13.63 5.22 8.03
N ALA A 191 -12.73 5.48 8.97
CA ALA A 191 -12.78 6.66 9.82
C ALA A 191 -12.62 7.96 9.00
N VAL A 192 -11.69 7.99 8.05
CA VAL A 192 -11.51 9.12 7.13
C VAL A 192 -12.73 9.30 6.24
N LEU A 193 -13.29 8.23 5.67
CA LEU A 193 -14.52 8.32 4.87
C LEU A 193 -15.68 8.87 5.69
N ARG A 194 -15.85 8.39 6.93
CA ARG A 194 -16.85 8.90 7.87
C ARG A 194 -16.65 10.39 8.18
N SER A 195 -15.41 10.87 8.30
CA SER A 195 -15.14 12.29 8.57
C SER A 195 -15.42 13.22 7.38
N ARG A 196 -15.50 12.68 6.16
CA ARG A 196 -15.75 13.43 4.92
C ARG A 196 -17.23 13.46 4.52
N LEU A 197 -18.06 12.68 5.20
CA LEU A 197 -19.53 12.62 5.04
C LEU A 197 -20.19 13.55 6.05
#